data_AF-A0A8J4LVW7-F1
#
_entry.id   AF-A0A8J4LVW7-F1
#
_cell.length_a   1.000
_cell.length_b   1.000
_cell.length_c   1.000
_cell.angle_alpha   90.00
_cell.angle_beta   90.00
_cell.angle_gamma   90.00
#
_symmetry.space_group_name_H-M   'P 1'
#
loop_
_entity.id
_entity.type
_entity.pdbx_description
1 polymer ?
#
loop_
_entity_poly.entity_id
_entity_poly.type
_entity_poly.pdbx_seq_one_letter_code
_entity_poly.pdbx_strand_id
1 'polypeptide(L)'
;GTPGALASGRGGGGGGGGEGNGEAGAVVRLHSALIAVFTHLVGKLRTVALEDANIRGVVFPLLKYSTRVGSPEGEVLVDEAFRLWSVTIASLPVVPPQLRELLPNAAALLRRGRDAAALLPLLEAYLLLDAADSLQPLAVDMGRALEASIRSTATAVLAAVGASAPSAAGASGAPPAGNGGGGANATVAIPLSAETPAEAMAAAALIDVLLQLFLPGGSSAASPAQHGPVVALVAPAMRAMAALLAHPAIPSAGLNVKIINIFEGFLEVLGRLWLLSPTTLLELVAGLDAAVGGGGAAAAASLPPGGGGGPATADGSELSSSSAVDRLLDRWLTIASARFLEEIVGVKTMSMLGRFRRRMATLSLSALLMAGCCDQLYEPRKLLRLCSLAMQMIQSSRPTRRSWTPWTSRRTWRRTRC
;
A
#
# COMPACT_ATOMS: atom_id res chain seq x y z
N GLY A 1 32.95 11.53 -13.65
CA GLY A 1 31.60 11.33 -13.10
C GLY A 1 31.45 12.28 -11.93
N THR A 2 30.77 13.39 -12.16
CA THR A 2 30.58 14.48 -11.20
C THR A 2 29.52 14.09 -10.16
N PRO A 3 29.81 14.12 -8.85
CA PRO A 3 28.81 13.87 -7.82
C PRO A 3 27.88 15.08 -7.67
N GLY A 4 26.57 14.80 -7.65
CA GLY A 4 25.50 15.78 -7.60
C GLY A 4 25.38 16.49 -6.26
N ALA A 5 25.00 17.76 -6.35
CA ALA A 5 24.84 18.73 -5.28
C ALA A 5 23.76 18.33 -4.26
N LEU A 6 24.11 18.47 -2.98
CA LEU A 6 23.18 18.46 -1.85
C LEU A 6 22.39 19.78 -1.84
N ALA A 7 21.07 19.68 -1.90
CA ALA A 7 20.16 20.81 -1.85
C ALA A 7 20.18 21.47 -0.45
N SER A 8 20.63 22.71 -0.40
CA SER A 8 20.53 23.59 0.75
C SER A 8 19.28 24.46 0.68
N GLY A 9 18.55 24.54 1.79
CA GLY A 9 17.99 25.80 2.27
C GLY A 9 16.54 26.11 1.89
N ARG A 10 15.65 26.04 2.88
CA ARG A 10 14.54 26.98 2.98
C ARG A 10 14.65 27.67 4.35
N GLY A 11 15.29 28.83 4.34
CA GLY A 11 15.32 29.75 5.48
C GLY A 11 14.05 30.58 5.52
N GLY A 12 13.47 30.69 6.72
CA GLY A 12 12.52 31.74 7.10
C GLY A 12 13.03 32.34 8.40
N GLY A 13 13.58 33.55 8.31
CA GLY A 13 14.18 34.26 9.43
C GLY A 13 13.14 34.91 10.34
N GLY A 14 13.45 34.92 11.62
CA GLY A 14 12.81 35.73 12.67
C GLY A 14 13.73 35.71 13.88
N GLY A 15 14.56 36.74 14.01
CA GLY A 15 15.62 36.82 15.01
C GLY A 15 15.12 37.15 16.42
N GLY A 16 15.94 36.80 17.41
CA GLY A 16 15.83 37.29 18.78
C GLY A 16 16.17 36.24 19.84
N GLY A 17 17.45 36.13 20.20
CA GLY A 17 17.94 35.49 21.42
C GLY A 17 18.10 33.97 21.37
N GLY A 18 19.34 33.46 21.32
CA GLY A 18 19.53 32.00 21.37
C GLY A 18 20.96 31.51 21.19
N GLU A 19 21.90 31.91 22.05
CA GLU A 19 23.22 31.26 22.10
C GLU A 19 23.12 29.76 22.47
N GLY A 20 22.03 29.31 23.12
CA GLY A 20 21.81 27.88 23.43
C GLY A 20 21.29 27.02 22.27
N ASN A 21 20.79 27.60 21.17
CA ASN A 21 20.15 26.82 20.09
C ASN A 21 21.16 26.31 19.04
N GLY A 22 22.33 26.96 18.94
CA GLY A 22 23.38 26.56 18.00
C GLY A 22 24.10 25.27 18.38
N GLU A 23 24.31 25.05 19.68
CA GLU A 23 25.01 23.87 20.21
C GLU A 23 24.15 22.61 20.12
N ALA A 24 22.86 22.70 20.49
CA ALA A 24 21.90 21.61 20.31
C ALA A 24 21.80 21.18 18.83
N GLY A 25 21.77 22.14 17.90
CA GLY A 25 21.79 21.86 16.47
C GLY A 25 23.10 21.20 16.00
N ALA A 26 24.25 21.54 16.58
CA ALA A 26 25.53 20.91 16.26
C ALA A 26 25.58 19.44 16.72
N VAL A 27 25.08 19.16 17.93
CA VAL A 27 24.99 17.80 18.48
C VAL A 27 24.07 16.93 17.63
N VAL A 28 22.90 17.43 17.21
CA VAL A 28 21.98 16.69 16.34
C VAL A 28 22.62 16.37 14.98
N ARG A 29 23.34 17.33 14.36
CA ARG A 29 24.09 17.08 13.11
C ARG A 29 25.17 16.01 13.28
N LEU A 30 25.87 16.02 14.41
CA LEU A 30 26.87 14.99 14.72
C LEU A 30 26.23 13.61 14.87
N HIS A 31 25.12 13.50 15.61
CA HIS A 31 24.39 12.23 15.75
C HIS A 31 23.85 11.74 14.41
N SER A 32 23.27 12.62 13.58
CA SER A 32 22.80 12.27 12.24
C SER A 32 23.94 11.76 11.36
N ALA A 33 25.09 12.43 11.38
CA ALA A 33 26.30 11.97 10.66
C ALA A 33 26.78 10.61 11.16
N LEU A 34 26.77 10.39 12.48
CA LEU A 34 27.15 9.11 13.08
C LEU A 34 26.20 7.98 12.64
N ILE A 35 24.89 8.21 12.68
CA ILE A 35 23.88 7.26 12.21
C ILE A 35 24.10 6.94 10.72
N ALA A 36 24.40 7.94 9.89
CA ALA A 36 24.68 7.75 8.48
C ALA A 36 25.94 6.89 8.25
N VAL A 37 27.03 7.15 8.96
CA VAL A 37 28.27 6.36 8.89
C VAL A 37 28.00 4.91 9.27
N PHE A 38 27.30 4.65 10.37
CA PHE A 38 26.95 3.28 10.77
C PHE A 38 25.98 2.62 9.79
N THR A 39 25.03 3.36 9.22
CA THR A 39 24.12 2.83 8.19
C THR A 39 24.92 2.32 6.99
N HIS A 40 25.91 3.09 6.53
CA HIS A 40 26.78 2.66 5.44
C HIS A 40 27.70 1.50 5.83
N LEU A 41 28.29 1.54 7.03
CA LEU A 41 29.17 0.48 7.53
C LEU A 41 28.43 -0.86 7.62
N VAL A 42 27.28 -0.89 8.29
CA VAL A 42 26.44 -2.09 8.42
C VAL A 42 25.90 -2.51 7.05
N GLY A 43 25.50 -1.57 6.20
CA GLY A 43 25.00 -1.90 4.85
C GLY A 43 26.06 -2.55 3.95
N LYS A 44 27.34 -2.21 4.14
CA LYS A 44 28.46 -2.76 3.35
C LYS A 44 29.00 -4.06 3.94
N LEU A 45 29.19 -4.13 5.26
CA LEU A 45 29.80 -5.28 5.92
C LEU A 45 28.78 -6.31 6.42
N ARG A 46 27.50 -5.95 6.48
CA ARG A 46 26.36 -6.80 6.90
C ARG A 46 26.63 -7.49 8.24
N THR A 47 26.50 -8.81 8.28
CA THR A 47 26.71 -9.65 9.47
C THR A 47 28.08 -9.40 10.10
N VAL A 48 29.13 -9.20 9.28
CA VAL A 48 30.51 -9.00 9.77
C VAL A 48 30.63 -7.76 10.65
N ALA A 49 29.96 -6.65 10.28
CA ALA A 49 29.93 -5.46 11.13
C ALA A 49 29.22 -5.72 12.45
N LEU A 50 28.18 -6.55 12.45
CA LEU A 50 27.37 -6.83 13.63
C LEU A 50 27.93 -7.98 14.48
N GLU A 51 28.96 -8.70 14.03
CA GLU A 51 29.71 -9.64 14.87
C GLU A 51 30.65 -8.90 15.84
N ASP A 52 31.23 -7.78 15.40
CA ASP A 52 32.09 -6.92 16.21
C ASP A 52 31.31 -6.32 17.41
N ALA A 53 31.82 -6.58 18.61
CA ALA A 53 31.22 -6.12 19.86
C ALA A 53 31.25 -4.60 20.00
N ASN A 54 32.27 -3.92 19.46
CA ASN A 54 32.41 -2.47 19.51
C ASN A 54 31.38 -1.79 18.62
N ILE A 55 31.18 -2.30 17.40
CA ILE A 55 30.18 -1.77 16.47
C ILE A 55 28.78 -1.96 17.06
N ARG A 56 28.44 -3.16 17.55
CA ARG A 56 27.16 -3.40 18.24
C ARG A 56 26.98 -2.53 19.47
N GLY A 57 28.05 -2.33 20.23
CA GLY A 57 28.10 -1.47 21.41
C GLY A 57 27.75 -0.01 21.13
N VAL A 58 27.84 0.43 19.86
CA VAL A 58 27.41 1.77 19.44
C VAL A 58 26.07 1.76 18.70
N VAL A 59 25.87 0.82 17.76
CA VAL A 59 24.68 0.78 16.90
C VAL A 59 23.39 0.62 17.71
N PHE A 60 23.33 -0.32 18.66
CA PHE A 60 22.08 -0.57 19.39
C PHE A 60 21.72 0.56 20.37
N PRO A 61 22.66 1.09 21.19
CA PRO A 61 22.35 2.26 22.01
C PRO A 61 21.95 3.48 21.19
N LEU A 62 22.61 3.72 20.05
CA LEU A 62 22.28 4.82 19.16
C LEU A 62 20.86 4.69 18.61
N LEU A 63 20.45 3.50 18.16
CA LEU A 63 19.07 3.22 17.75
C LEU A 63 18.06 3.41 18.88
N LYS A 64 18.37 2.92 20.08
CA LYS A 64 17.49 3.07 21.26
C LYS A 64 17.28 4.54 21.62
N TYR A 65 18.33 5.34 21.51
CA TYR A 65 18.29 6.78 21.76
C TYR A 65 17.49 7.53 20.68
N SER A 66 17.80 7.29 19.40
CA SER A 66 17.21 8.05 18.29
C SER A 66 15.77 7.66 17.96
N THR A 67 15.29 6.52 18.45
CA THR A 67 13.88 6.09 18.29
C THR A 67 13.00 6.43 19.50
N ARG A 68 13.55 7.07 20.54
CA ARG A 68 12.79 7.42 21.75
C ARG A 68 11.82 8.57 21.45
N VAL A 69 10.53 8.30 21.57
CA VAL A 69 9.49 9.34 21.41
C VAL A 69 9.54 10.31 22.60
N GLY A 70 9.39 11.61 22.30
CA GLY A 70 9.35 12.67 23.30
C GLY A 70 10.72 13.23 23.71
N SER A 71 11.84 12.71 23.20
CA SER A 71 13.12 13.44 23.26
C SER A 71 13.23 14.38 22.04
N PRO A 72 13.63 15.65 22.23
CA PRO A 72 13.73 16.60 21.12
C PRO A 72 14.73 16.14 20.05
N GLU A 73 15.80 15.45 20.45
CA GLU A 73 16.78 14.89 19.52
C GLU A 73 16.23 13.67 18.77
N GLY A 74 15.45 12.81 19.45
CA GLY A 74 14.84 11.63 18.83
C GLY A 74 13.86 12.02 17.73
N GLU A 75 13.08 13.08 17.94
CA GLU A 75 12.15 13.61 16.94
C GLU A 75 12.84 14.05 15.65
N VAL A 76 14.09 14.53 15.72
CA VAL A 76 14.86 14.97 14.54
C VAL A 76 15.66 13.84 13.90
N LEU A 77 16.04 12.81 14.69
CA LEU A 77 16.90 11.72 14.24
C LEU A 77 16.13 10.46 13.78
N VAL A 78 14.81 10.43 13.95
CA VAL A 78 13.99 9.23 13.75
C VAL A 78 14.07 8.69 12.32
N ASP A 79 14.15 9.56 11.31
CA ASP A 79 14.21 9.16 9.91
C ASP A 79 15.54 8.47 9.57
N GLU A 80 16.67 9.01 10.04
CA GLU A 80 17.96 8.35 9.94
C GLU A 80 18.01 7.06 10.76
N ALA A 81 17.37 7.06 11.94
CA ALA A 81 17.26 5.87 12.79
C ALA A 81 16.55 4.72 12.08
N PHE A 82 15.45 5.00 11.36
CA PHE A 82 14.76 3.98 10.58
C PHE A 82 15.64 3.38 9.47
N ARG A 83 16.47 4.20 8.82
CA ARG A 83 17.43 3.70 7.81
C ARG A 83 18.46 2.78 8.45
N LEU A 84 19.05 3.18 9.58
CA LEU A 84 20.00 2.34 10.30
C LEU A 84 19.33 1.05 10.80
N TRP A 85 18.13 1.14 11.37
CA TRP A 85 17.38 -0.02 11.86
C TRP A 85 17.09 -1.00 10.72
N SER A 86 16.60 -0.49 9.59
CA SER A 86 16.27 -1.31 8.41
C SER A 86 17.48 -2.07 7.90
N VAL A 87 18.62 -1.40 7.77
CA VAL A 87 19.87 -2.03 7.35
C VAL A 87 20.40 -3.01 8.39
N THR A 88 20.23 -2.70 9.67
CA THR A 88 20.65 -3.57 10.78
C THR A 88 19.86 -4.87 10.80
N ILE A 89 18.52 -4.81 10.79
CA ILE A 89 17.68 -6.00 10.82
C ILE A 89 17.85 -6.86 9.56
N ALA A 90 17.97 -6.23 8.37
CA ALA A 90 18.21 -6.94 7.12
C ALA A 90 19.59 -7.62 7.04
N SER A 91 20.52 -7.24 7.93
CA SER A 91 21.86 -7.81 8.01
C SER A 91 21.97 -8.96 8.99
N LEU A 92 20.89 -9.34 9.69
CA LEU A 92 20.90 -10.35 10.74
C LEU A 92 20.07 -11.57 10.34
N PRO A 93 20.53 -12.80 10.64
CA PRO A 93 19.77 -14.02 10.34
C PRO A 93 18.64 -14.28 11.35
N VAL A 94 18.70 -13.68 12.53
CA VAL A 94 17.74 -13.81 13.64
C VAL A 94 17.68 -12.48 14.38
N VAL A 95 16.52 -12.12 14.95
CA VAL A 95 16.37 -10.92 15.77
C VAL A 95 17.11 -11.06 17.12
N PRO A 96 18.13 -10.23 17.41
CA PRO A 96 18.82 -10.24 18.68
C PRO A 96 18.00 -9.53 19.77
N PRO A 97 18.25 -9.80 21.06
CA PRO A 97 17.49 -9.20 22.17
C PRO A 97 17.53 -7.67 22.15
N GLN A 98 18.65 -7.07 21.75
CA GLN A 98 18.81 -5.62 21.67
C GLN A 98 17.84 -4.97 20.67
N LEU A 99 17.51 -5.66 19.57
CA LEU A 99 16.50 -5.18 18.63
C LEU A 99 15.08 -5.38 19.18
N ARG A 100 14.84 -6.39 20.03
CA ARG A 100 13.54 -6.55 20.70
C ARG A 100 13.27 -5.44 21.72
N GLU A 101 14.33 -4.92 22.37
CA GLU A 101 14.22 -3.76 23.27
C GLU A 101 13.75 -2.47 22.59
N LEU A 102 13.80 -2.39 21.25
CA LEU A 102 13.30 -1.25 20.48
C LEU A 102 11.79 -1.31 20.23
N LEU A 103 11.14 -2.46 20.43
CA LEU A 103 9.71 -2.63 20.13
C LEU A 103 8.79 -1.70 20.95
N PRO A 104 9.06 -1.39 22.23
CA PRO A 104 8.31 -0.36 22.94
C PRO A 104 8.38 1.03 22.27
N ASN A 105 9.53 1.38 21.68
CA ASN A 105 9.68 2.62 20.91
C ASN A 105 8.87 2.56 19.62
N ALA A 106 8.90 1.43 18.89
CA ALA A 106 8.04 1.22 17.72
C ALA A 106 6.56 1.37 18.06
N ALA A 107 6.09 0.82 19.19
CA ALA A 107 4.71 1.00 19.63
C ALA A 107 4.35 2.49 19.83
N ALA A 108 5.24 3.26 20.47
CA ALA A 108 5.03 4.69 20.66
C ALA A 108 5.00 5.46 19.33
N LEU A 109 5.88 5.11 18.39
CA LEU A 109 5.93 5.72 17.06
C LEU A 109 4.72 5.36 16.19
N LEU A 110 4.22 4.12 16.27
CA LEU A 110 2.96 3.73 15.60
C LEU A 110 1.78 4.56 16.12
N ARG A 111 1.70 4.78 17.43
CA ARG A 111 0.66 5.64 18.03
C ARG A 111 0.78 7.11 17.61
N ARG A 112 1.99 7.58 17.27
CA ARG A 112 2.23 8.91 16.71
C ARG A 112 1.67 9.06 15.29
N GLY A 113 1.59 7.95 14.53
CA GLY A 113 0.85 7.85 13.27
C GLY A 113 1.52 8.42 12.02
N ARG A 114 2.64 9.14 12.14
CA ARG A 114 3.38 9.74 11.00
C ARG A 114 4.51 8.87 10.45
N ASP A 115 4.81 7.77 11.13
CA ASP A 115 6.00 6.94 10.87
C ASP A 115 5.67 5.58 10.24
N ALA A 116 4.40 5.36 9.91
CA ALA A 116 3.90 4.06 9.46
C ALA A 116 4.64 3.58 8.19
N ALA A 117 4.90 4.47 7.23
CA ALA A 117 5.60 4.13 5.99
C ALA A 117 6.99 3.51 6.22
N ALA A 118 7.70 3.91 7.28
CA ALA A 118 9.02 3.38 7.62
C ALA A 118 8.94 2.20 8.63
N LEU A 119 7.95 2.20 9.53
CA LEU A 119 7.80 1.17 10.55
C LEU A 119 7.16 -0.11 10.06
N LEU A 120 6.17 -0.06 9.16
CA LEU A 120 5.50 -1.28 8.68
C LEU A 120 6.47 -2.26 8.01
N PRO A 121 7.42 -1.83 7.15
CA PRO A 121 8.45 -2.72 6.61
C PRO A 121 9.42 -3.26 7.67
N LEU A 122 9.68 -2.49 8.73
CA LEU A 122 10.48 -2.98 9.85
C LEU A 122 9.75 -4.12 10.56
N LEU A 123 8.47 -3.95 10.88
CA LEU A 123 7.65 -5.00 11.51
C LEU A 123 7.54 -6.24 10.62
N GLU A 124 7.43 -6.06 9.31
CA GLU A 124 7.49 -7.15 8.34
C GLU A 124 8.82 -7.93 8.46
N ALA A 125 9.96 -7.23 8.55
CA ALA A 125 11.26 -7.87 8.75
C ALA A 125 11.35 -8.65 10.07
N TYR A 126 10.73 -8.19 11.17
CA TYR A 126 10.64 -8.98 12.41
C TYR A 126 9.85 -10.27 12.20
N LEU A 127 8.73 -10.22 11.47
CA LEU A 127 7.93 -11.41 11.15
C LEU A 127 8.70 -12.41 10.30
N LEU A 128 9.40 -11.93 9.26
CA LEU A 128 10.21 -12.78 8.38
C LEU A 128 11.43 -13.41 9.07
N LEU A 129 11.86 -12.84 10.20
CA LEU A 129 12.93 -13.37 11.05
C LEU A 129 12.39 -14.17 12.25
N ASP A 130 11.15 -14.67 12.15
CA ASP A 130 10.52 -15.53 13.14
C ASP A 130 10.41 -14.90 14.55
N ALA A 131 10.20 -13.57 14.61
CA ALA A 131 10.02 -12.82 15.85
C ALA A 131 8.55 -12.44 16.12
N ALA A 132 7.62 -13.24 15.61
CA ALA A 132 6.17 -13.10 15.79
C ALA A 132 5.76 -12.86 17.25
N ASP A 133 6.24 -13.70 18.17
CA ASP A 133 5.91 -13.61 19.59
C ASP A 133 6.32 -12.28 20.20
N SER A 134 7.42 -11.70 19.72
CA SER A 134 7.91 -10.40 20.20
C SER A 134 7.00 -9.25 19.76
N LEU A 135 6.25 -9.41 18.66
CA LEU A 135 5.32 -8.41 18.15
C LEU A 135 3.91 -8.52 18.75
N GLN A 136 3.59 -9.61 19.46
CA GLN A 136 2.26 -9.80 20.07
C GLN A 136 1.81 -8.61 20.94
N PRO A 137 2.67 -7.98 21.77
CA PRO A 137 2.28 -6.79 22.55
C PRO A 137 1.95 -5.56 21.70
N LEU A 138 2.45 -5.51 20.45
CA LEU A 138 2.24 -4.40 19.52
C LEU A 138 1.01 -4.61 18.63
N ALA A 139 0.35 -5.77 18.68
CA ALA A 139 -0.71 -6.13 17.74
C ALA A 139 -1.79 -5.05 17.62
N VAL A 140 -2.29 -4.51 18.73
CA VAL A 140 -3.33 -3.47 18.70
C VAL A 140 -2.86 -2.19 17.99
N ASP A 141 -1.64 -1.74 18.27
CA ASP A 141 -1.08 -0.53 17.65
C ASP A 141 -0.76 -0.77 16.16
N MET A 142 -0.31 -1.98 15.81
CA MET A 142 -0.12 -2.41 14.42
C MET A 142 -1.44 -2.40 13.63
N GLY A 143 -2.51 -2.95 14.19
CA GLY A 143 -3.83 -2.99 13.54
C GLY A 143 -4.38 -1.59 13.26
N ARG A 144 -4.26 -0.68 14.25
CA ARG A 144 -4.64 0.72 14.08
C ARG A 144 -3.79 1.44 13.03
N ALA A 145 -2.48 1.22 13.02
CA ALA A 145 -1.58 1.83 12.05
C ALA A 145 -1.89 1.34 10.62
N LEU A 146 -2.11 0.04 10.43
CA LEU A 146 -2.53 -0.53 9.15
C LEU A 146 -3.84 0.11 8.66
N GLU A 147 -4.85 0.17 9.52
CA GLU A 147 -6.12 0.81 9.16
C GLU A 147 -5.95 2.29 8.80
N ALA A 148 -5.19 3.04 9.61
CA ALA A 148 -4.92 4.46 9.37
C ALA A 148 -4.19 4.69 8.04
N SER A 149 -3.16 3.90 7.73
CA SER A 149 -2.41 3.97 6.48
C SER A 149 -3.28 3.71 5.25
N ILE A 150 -4.17 2.70 5.31
CA ILE A 150 -5.10 2.43 4.20
C ILE A 150 -6.15 3.54 4.06
N ARG A 151 -6.70 4.07 5.16
CA ARG A 151 -7.66 5.19 5.12
C ARG A 151 -7.03 6.49 4.62
N SER A 152 -5.79 6.78 5.02
CA SER A 152 -5.00 7.91 4.51
C SER A 152 -4.80 7.78 3.00
N THR A 153 -4.38 6.59 2.55
CA THR A 153 -4.25 6.26 1.13
C THR A 153 -5.58 6.45 0.38
N ALA A 154 -6.69 5.95 0.94
CA ALA A 154 -8.00 6.08 0.33
C ALA A 154 -8.39 7.55 0.14
N THR A 155 -8.20 8.37 1.17
CA THR A 155 -8.45 9.83 1.10
C THR A 155 -7.62 10.49 0.01
N ALA A 156 -6.32 10.19 -0.06
CA ALA A 156 -5.42 10.74 -1.07
C ALA A 156 -5.79 10.30 -2.51
N VAL A 157 -6.15 9.03 -2.70
CA VAL A 157 -6.61 8.52 -3.99
C VAL A 157 -7.90 9.19 -4.42
N LEU A 158 -8.89 9.33 -3.53
CA LEU A 158 -10.16 9.98 -3.83
C LEU A 158 -9.97 11.46 -4.17
N ALA A 159 -9.08 12.17 -3.46
CA ALA A 159 -8.72 13.54 -3.78
C ALA A 159 -8.08 13.66 -5.19
N ALA A 160 -7.15 12.76 -5.52
CA ALA A 160 -6.49 12.75 -6.83
C ALA A 160 -7.48 12.43 -7.97
N VAL A 161 -8.42 11.52 -7.73
CA VAL A 161 -9.47 11.17 -8.71
C VAL A 161 -10.49 12.32 -8.87
N GLY A 162 -10.95 12.92 -7.77
CA GLY A 162 -11.92 14.03 -7.80
C GLY A 162 -11.37 15.29 -8.49
N ALA A 163 -10.08 15.57 -8.31
CA ALA A 163 -9.38 16.66 -9.02
C ALA A 163 -9.23 16.40 -10.54
N SER A 164 -9.43 15.16 -10.98
CA SER A 164 -9.25 14.73 -12.38
C SER A 164 -10.57 14.65 -13.17
N ALA A 165 -11.71 15.05 -12.59
CA ALA A 165 -12.98 15.05 -13.30
C ALA A 165 -12.96 16.07 -14.46
N PRO A 166 -13.22 15.66 -15.71
CA PRO A 166 -13.29 16.60 -16.82
C PRO A 166 -14.48 17.53 -16.63
N SER A 167 -14.26 18.85 -16.71
CA SER A 167 -15.37 19.78 -16.86
C SER A 167 -16.10 19.41 -18.15
N ALA A 168 -17.35 18.96 -18.06
CA ALA A 168 -18.21 18.77 -19.22
C ALA A 168 -18.55 20.15 -19.82
N ALA A 169 -17.62 20.70 -20.60
CA ALA A 169 -17.82 21.90 -21.41
C ALA A 169 -17.59 21.51 -22.87
N GLY A 170 -18.64 20.99 -23.48
CA GLY A 170 -18.66 20.55 -24.86
C GLY A 170 -20.09 20.45 -25.39
N ALA A 171 -20.88 21.52 -25.25
CA ALA A 171 -22.07 21.72 -26.06
C ALA A 171 -21.77 22.82 -27.08
N SER A 172 -21.80 22.41 -28.35
CA SER A 172 -21.65 23.18 -29.57
C SER A 172 -22.54 24.43 -29.65
N GLY A 173 -21.99 25.56 -30.10
CA GLY A 173 -22.79 26.65 -30.66
C GLY A 173 -22.11 28.02 -30.73
N ALA A 174 -21.54 28.34 -31.90
CA ALA A 174 -21.22 29.68 -32.45
C ALA A 174 -20.18 30.58 -31.73
N PRO A 175 -19.41 31.41 -32.48
CA PRO A 175 -18.51 32.39 -31.89
C PRO A 175 -19.25 33.70 -31.60
N PRO A 176 -19.08 34.30 -30.41
CA PRO A 176 -19.20 35.73 -30.27
C PRO A 176 -17.80 36.34 -30.09
N ALA A 177 -17.50 37.33 -30.91
CA ALA A 177 -16.45 38.29 -30.62
C ALA A 177 -16.85 39.02 -29.32
N GLY A 178 -16.09 38.81 -28.25
CA GLY A 178 -16.37 39.38 -26.93
C GLY A 178 -15.16 39.31 -26.04
N ASN A 179 -14.39 40.41 -26.04
CA ASN A 179 -13.24 40.62 -25.18
C ASN A 179 -13.73 40.82 -23.74
N GLY A 180 -13.52 39.85 -22.85
CA GLY A 180 -13.96 39.93 -21.45
C GLY A 180 -13.38 38.80 -20.60
N GLY A 181 -12.45 39.13 -19.71
CA GLY A 181 -11.71 38.18 -18.89
C GLY A 181 -12.59 37.39 -17.91
N GLY A 182 -12.44 36.07 -17.94
CA GLY A 182 -12.96 35.14 -16.96
C GLY A 182 -12.18 33.84 -17.09
N GLY A 183 -11.06 33.75 -16.38
CA GLY A 183 -10.18 32.58 -16.41
C GLY A 183 -10.95 31.33 -15.99
N ALA A 184 -11.19 30.44 -16.96
CA ALA A 184 -11.67 29.10 -16.69
C ALA A 184 -10.64 28.41 -15.78
N ASN A 185 -11.06 28.10 -14.55
CA ASN A 185 -10.28 27.34 -13.58
C ASN A 185 -10.07 25.94 -14.14
N ALA A 186 -8.94 25.72 -14.83
CA ALA A 186 -8.46 24.38 -15.13
C ALA A 186 -8.28 23.66 -13.79
N THR A 187 -9.09 22.63 -13.52
CA THR A 187 -8.91 21.75 -12.37
C THR A 187 -7.56 21.06 -12.52
N VAL A 188 -6.58 21.56 -11.77
CA VAL A 188 -5.23 20.99 -11.72
C VAL A 188 -5.35 19.64 -11.03
N ALA A 189 -5.13 18.56 -11.78
CA ALA A 189 -5.05 17.22 -11.22
C ALA A 189 -3.97 17.22 -10.13
N ILE A 190 -4.37 16.93 -8.88
CA ILE A 190 -3.44 16.85 -7.75
C ILE A 190 -2.65 15.54 -7.91
N PRO A 191 -1.35 15.58 -8.23
CA PRO A 191 -0.57 14.35 -8.35
C PRO A 191 -0.46 13.69 -6.97
N LEU A 192 -0.65 12.38 -6.92
CA LEU A 192 -0.36 11.61 -5.71
C LEU A 192 1.11 11.79 -5.32
N SER A 193 1.34 12.09 -4.04
CA SER A 193 2.68 12.14 -3.46
C SER A 193 3.39 10.79 -3.66
N ALA A 194 4.72 10.79 -3.61
CA ALA A 194 5.48 9.53 -3.68
C ALA A 194 5.31 8.67 -2.41
N GLU A 195 4.96 9.29 -1.29
CA GLU A 195 4.81 8.64 0.01
C GLU A 195 3.52 7.81 0.08
N THR A 196 2.42 8.29 -0.48
CA THR A 196 1.13 7.58 -0.48
C THR A 196 1.22 6.15 -1.03
N PRO A 197 1.74 5.89 -2.24
CA PRO A 197 1.87 4.53 -2.73
C PRO A 197 2.88 3.71 -1.91
N ALA A 198 3.95 4.32 -1.39
CA ALA A 198 4.93 3.60 -0.57
C ALA A 198 4.31 3.09 0.74
N GLU A 199 3.55 3.95 1.43
CA GLU A 199 2.83 3.61 2.66
C GLU A 199 1.75 2.54 2.41
N ALA A 200 0.97 2.70 1.34
CA ALA A 200 -0.06 1.74 0.94
C ALA A 200 0.54 0.34 0.68
N MET A 201 1.66 0.29 -0.05
CA MET A 201 2.34 -0.96 -0.37
C MET A 201 3.00 -1.58 0.86
N ALA A 202 3.57 -0.79 1.78
CA ALA A 202 4.09 -1.28 3.04
C ALA A 202 3.01 -1.91 3.93
N ALA A 203 1.83 -1.27 4.02
CA ALA A 203 0.69 -1.82 4.73
C ALA A 203 0.17 -3.11 4.09
N ALA A 204 0.05 -3.12 2.76
CA ALA A 204 -0.36 -4.31 2.00
C ALA A 204 0.63 -5.48 2.20
N ALA A 205 1.93 -5.22 2.10
CA ALA A 205 2.97 -6.24 2.30
C ALA A 205 2.95 -6.83 3.71
N LEU A 206 2.82 -6.00 4.74
CA LEU A 206 2.73 -6.48 6.11
C LEU A 206 1.48 -7.35 6.33
N ILE A 207 0.31 -6.94 5.81
CA ILE A 207 -0.91 -7.76 5.87
C ILE A 207 -0.70 -9.08 5.13
N ASP A 208 -0.05 -9.05 3.97
CA ASP A 208 0.22 -10.23 3.16
C ASP A 208 1.08 -11.26 3.91
N VAL A 209 2.16 -10.79 4.56
CA VAL A 209 3.03 -11.63 5.40
C VAL A 209 2.29 -12.18 6.62
N LEU A 210 1.46 -11.36 7.28
CA LEU A 210 0.62 -11.81 8.38
C LEU A 210 -0.32 -12.94 7.94
N LEU A 211 -0.96 -12.82 6.76
CA LEU A 211 -1.84 -13.86 6.23
C LEU A 211 -1.08 -15.14 5.82
N GLN A 212 0.17 -15.04 5.38
CA GLN A 212 1.02 -16.20 5.06
C GLN A 212 1.46 -16.96 6.31
N LEU A 213 1.94 -16.23 7.32
CA LEU A 213 2.51 -16.84 8.53
C LEU A 213 1.42 -17.37 9.47
N PHE A 214 0.25 -16.72 9.48
CA PHE A 214 -0.87 -17.06 10.35
C PHE A 214 -2.11 -17.37 9.53
N LEU A 215 -2.07 -18.50 8.83
CA LEU A 215 -3.15 -18.98 7.97
C LEU A 215 -4.51 -18.90 8.70
N PRO A 216 -5.53 -18.28 8.10
CA PRO A 216 -6.88 -18.25 8.64
C PRO A 216 -7.45 -19.67 8.71
N GLY A 217 -7.46 -20.27 9.88
CA GLY A 217 -8.14 -21.55 10.13
C GLY A 217 -7.38 -22.80 9.68
N GLY A 218 -7.22 -23.73 10.62
CA GLY A 218 -7.32 -25.15 10.26
C GLY A 218 -8.69 -25.41 9.62
N SER A 219 -8.82 -26.48 8.84
CA SER A 219 -9.88 -26.75 7.85
C SER A 219 -11.36 -26.83 8.32
N SER A 220 -11.75 -26.28 9.47
CA SER A 220 -13.09 -26.46 10.05
C SER A 220 -13.76 -25.20 10.63
N ALA A 221 -13.22 -24.00 10.41
CA ALA A 221 -13.80 -22.77 10.98
C ALA A 221 -15.05 -22.33 10.18
N ALA A 222 -16.23 -22.53 10.77
CA ALA A 222 -17.52 -22.15 10.17
C ALA A 222 -17.95 -20.71 10.49
N SER A 223 -17.22 -19.99 11.36
CA SER A 223 -17.62 -18.66 11.85
C SER A 223 -16.48 -17.62 11.84
N PRO A 224 -16.77 -16.33 11.54
CA PRO A 224 -15.88 -15.16 11.68
C PRO A 224 -14.96 -15.18 12.91
N ALA A 225 -15.53 -15.47 14.07
CA ALA A 225 -14.83 -15.48 15.35
C ALA A 225 -13.72 -16.55 15.42
N GLN A 226 -13.70 -17.48 14.46
CA GLN A 226 -12.75 -18.59 14.37
C GLN A 226 -11.67 -18.38 13.31
N HIS A 227 -11.68 -17.27 12.56
CA HIS A 227 -10.67 -16.96 11.52
C HIS A 227 -9.28 -16.59 12.08
N GLY A 228 -9.09 -16.76 13.39
CA GLY A 228 -7.84 -16.52 14.08
C GLY A 228 -7.63 -15.04 14.43
N PRO A 229 -6.74 -14.76 15.40
CA PRO A 229 -6.47 -13.41 15.89
C PRO A 229 -5.92 -12.49 14.78
N VAL A 230 -5.25 -13.04 13.76
CA VAL A 230 -4.66 -12.26 12.67
C VAL A 230 -5.70 -11.70 11.71
N VAL A 231 -6.74 -12.46 11.36
CA VAL A 231 -7.82 -11.91 10.53
C VAL A 231 -8.53 -10.78 11.26
N ALA A 232 -8.80 -10.94 12.57
CA ALA A 232 -9.38 -9.87 13.37
C ALA A 232 -8.49 -8.62 13.42
N LEU A 233 -7.17 -8.80 13.50
CA LEU A 233 -6.19 -7.71 13.48
C LEU A 233 -6.21 -6.91 12.18
N VAL A 234 -6.28 -7.58 11.02
CA VAL A 234 -6.18 -6.93 9.70
C VAL A 234 -7.54 -6.56 9.08
N ALA A 235 -8.65 -7.09 9.61
CA ALA A 235 -9.99 -6.87 9.08
C ALA A 235 -10.36 -5.38 8.87
N PRO A 236 -10.09 -4.44 9.80
CA PRO A 236 -10.40 -3.03 9.58
C PRO A 236 -9.67 -2.44 8.36
N ALA A 237 -8.38 -2.76 8.19
CA ALA A 237 -7.60 -2.33 7.04
C ALA A 237 -8.12 -2.94 5.74
N MET A 238 -8.46 -4.23 5.73
CA MET A 238 -9.03 -4.89 4.54
C MET A 238 -10.41 -4.33 4.15
N ARG A 239 -11.25 -3.98 5.13
CA ARG A 239 -12.52 -3.27 4.85
C ARG A 239 -12.26 -1.92 4.20
N ALA A 240 -11.27 -1.17 4.66
CA ALA A 240 -10.90 0.11 4.04
C ALA A 240 -10.37 -0.07 2.61
N MET A 241 -9.58 -1.14 2.33
CA MET A 241 -9.16 -1.49 0.97
C MET A 241 -10.36 -1.78 0.07
N ALA A 242 -11.28 -2.63 0.52
CA ALA A 242 -12.49 -2.99 -0.22
C ALA A 242 -13.39 -1.77 -0.45
N ALA A 243 -13.53 -0.89 0.55
CA ALA A 243 -14.31 0.34 0.45
C ALA A 243 -13.75 1.30 -0.61
N LEU A 244 -12.42 1.47 -0.65
CA LEU A 244 -11.78 2.26 -1.68
C LEU A 244 -12.05 1.67 -3.07
N LEU A 245 -11.79 0.37 -3.25
CA LEU A 245 -12.00 -0.30 -4.54
C LEU A 245 -13.46 -0.23 -5.02
N ALA A 246 -14.41 -0.31 -4.08
CA ALA A 246 -15.85 -0.21 -4.31
C ALA A 246 -16.39 1.23 -4.43
N HIS A 247 -15.55 2.26 -4.29
CA HIS A 247 -16.02 3.64 -4.25
C HIS A 247 -16.52 4.11 -5.65
N PRO A 248 -17.71 4.73 -5.76
CA PRO A 248 -18.34 5.10 -7.02
C PRO A 248 -17.63 6.26 -7.73
N ALA A 249 -16.95 7.13 -6.97
CA ALA A 249 -16.16 8.22 -7.57
C ALA A 249 -14.94 7.73 -8.35
N ILE A 250 -14.52 6.47 -8.17
CA ILE A 250 -13.35 5.92 -8.86
C ILE A 250 -13.77 5.46 -10.25
N PRO A 251 -13.20 6.02 -11.33
CA PRO A 251 -13.54 5.63 -12.69
C PRO A 251 -13.04 4.20 -12.99
N SER A 252 -13.70 3.54 -13.94
CA SER A 252 -13.31 2.20 -14.42
C SER A 252 -12.08 2.22 -15.33
N ALA A 253 -11.76 3.38 -15.93
CA ALA A 253 -10.65 3.57 -16.87
C ALA A 253 -9.95 4.91 -16.63
N GLY A 254 -8.77 5.09 -17.23
CA GLY A 254 -8.02 6.35 -17.17
C GLY A 254 -7.36 6.65 -15.81
N LEU A 255 -7.22 5.64 -14.95
CA LEU A 255 -6.56 5.80 -13.66
C LEU A 255 -5.06 6.04 -13.82
N ASN A 256 -4.51 6.89 -12.94
CA ASN A 256 -3.06 7.08 -12.83
C ASN A 256 -2.37 5.75 -12.49
N VAL A 257 -1.21 5.47 -13.09
CA VAL A 257 -0.43 4.25 -12.86
C VAL A 257 -0.14 4.02 -11.37
N LYS A 258 0.10 5.08 -10.58
CA LYS A 258 0.28 4.96 -9.13
C LYS A 258 -0.96 4.41 -8.42
N ILE A 259 -2.17 4.85 -8.83
CA ILE A 259 -3.44 4.35 -8.28
C ILE A 259 -3.64 2.89 -8.67
N ILE A 260 -3.34 2.55 -9.93
CA ILE A 260 -3.42 1.17 -10.41
C ILE A 260 -2.51 0.26 -9.56
N ASN A 261 -1.27 0.67 -9.31
CA ASN A 261 -0.34 -0.11 -8.47
C ASN A 261 -0.87 -0.31 -7.03
N ILE A 262 -1.47 0.71 -6.43
CA ILE A 262 -2.11 0.59 -5.10
C ILE A 262 -3.24 -0.42 -5.15
N PHE A 263 -4.13 -0.32 -6.15
CA PHE A 263 -5.26 -1.25 -6.27
C PHE A 263 -4.80 -2.68 -6.53
N GLU A 264 -3.74 -2.87 -7.31
CA GLU A 264 -3.16 -4.20 -7.52
C GLU A 264 -2.64 -4.80 -6.21
N GLY A 265 -1.91 -4.03 -5.40
CA GLY A 265 -1.48 -4.48 -4.08
C GLY A 265 -2.64 -4.85 -3.17
N PHE A 266 -3.71 -4.05 -3.15
CA PHE A 266 -4.90 -4.31 -2.34
C PHE A 266 -5.66 -5.56 -2.81
N LEU A 267 -5.84 -5.71 -4.13
CA LEU A 267 -6.52 -6.87 -4.71
C LEU A 267 -5.72 -8.16 -4.53
N GLU A 268 -4.38 -8.08 -4.49
CA GLU A 268 -3.53 -9.23 -4.17
C GLU A 268 -3.79 -9.73 -2.75
N VAL A 269 -3.76 -8.81 -1.77
CA VAL A 269 -4.01 -9.12 -0.35
C VAL A 269 -5.41 -9.68 -0.14
N LEU A 270 -6.43 -8.99 -0.67
CA LEU A 270 -7.82 -9.44 -0.59
C LEU A 270 -8.01 -10.79 -1.30
N GLY A 271 -7.41 -10.95 -2.49
CA GLY A 271 -7.43 -12.20 -3.24
C GLY A 271 -6.85 -13.37 -2.46
N ARG A 272 -5.77 -13.15 -1.72
CA ARG A 272 -5.18 -14.18 -0.87
C ARG A 272 -6.07 -14.52 0.31
N LEU A 273 -6.64 -13.53 0.99
CA LEU A 273 -7.61 -13.77 2.04
C LEU A 273 -8.76 -14.65 1.52
N TRP A 274 -9.36 -14.30 0.38
CA TRP A 274 -10.49 -15.03 -0.18
C TRP A 274 -10.12 -16.40 -0.74
N LEU A 275 -8.86 -16.63 -1.10
CA LEU A 275 -8.37 -17.97 -1.43
C LEU A 275 -8.32 -18.87 -0.18
N LEU A 276 -7.97 -18.30 0.97
CA LEU A 276 -7.83 -19.02 2.24
C LEU A 276 -9.18 -19.17 2.97
N SER A 277 -10.01 -18.13 2.96
CA SER A 277 -11.35 -18.13 3.51
C SER A 277 -12.32 -17.30 2.64
N PRO A 278 -13.00 -17.94 1.68
CA PRO A 278 -13.95 -17.29 0.78
C PRO A 278 -15.12 -16.60 1.50
N THR A 279 -15.55 -17.13 2.65
CA THR A 279 -16.70 -16.62 3.43
C THR A 279 -16.46 -15.24 4.02
N THR A 280 -15.21 -14.85 4.22
CA THR A 280 -14.84 -13.50 4.71
C THR A 280 -15.27 -12.38 3.78
N LEU A 281 -15.57 -12.66 2.50
CA LEU A 281 -16.13 -11.66 1.59
C LEU A 281 -17.38 -11.01 2.18
N LEU A 282 -18.33 -11.79 2.68
CA LEU A 282 -19.62 -11.28 3.18
C LEU A 282 -19.42 -10.30 4.35
N GLU A 283 -18.45 -10.57 5.22
CA GLU A 283 -18.13 -9.71 6.36
C GLU A 283 -17.37 -8.45 5.98
N LEU A 284 -16.50 -8.54 4.97
CA LEU A 284 -15.77 -7.39 4.46
C LEU A 284 -16.67 -6.43 3.70
N VAL A 285 -17.67 -6.98 3.01
CA VAL A 285 -18.62 -6.18 2.22
C VAL A 285 -19.84 -5.72 3.00
N ALA A 286 -20.11 -6.31 4.16
CA ALA A 286 -21.18 -5.88 5.05
C ALA A 286 -21.05 -4.38 5.39
N GLY A 287 -22.08 -3.61 5.03
CA GLY A 287 -22.13 -2.17 5.28
C GLY A 287 -21.28 -1.30 4.34
N LEU A 288 -20.66 -1.86 3.30
CA LEU A 288 -19.92 -1.08 2.30
C LEU A 288 -20.79 -0.01 1.64
N ASP A 289 -22.02 -0.34 1.26
CA ASP A 289 -22.93 0.62 0.63
C ASP A 289 -23.24 1.81 1.55
N ALA A 290 -23.38 1.58 2.86
CA ALA A 290 -23.57 2.64 3.85
C ALA A 290 -22.30 3.49 4.05
N ALA A 291 -21.13 2.84 4.15
CA ALA A 291 -19.85 3.52 4.32
C ALA A 291 -19.49 4.43 3.13
N VAL A 292 -19.86 3.99 1.92
CA VAL A 292 -19.58 4.70 0.68
C VAL A 292 -20.60 5.83 0.42
N GLY A 293 -21.86 5.67 0.82
CA GLY A 293 -22.90 6.70 0.69
C GLY A 293 -22.77 7.87 1.67
N GLY A 294 -22.23 7.64 2.87
CA GLY A 294 -22.17 8.64 3.94
C GLY A 294 -21.16 9.79 3.75
N GLY A 295 -20.20 9.66 2.83
CA GLY A 295 -19.15 10.67 2.61
C GLY A 295 -19.61 11.96 1.94
N GLY A 296 -20.78 11.98 1.30
CA GLY A 296 -21.31 13.15 0.56
C GLY A 296 -22.17 14.11 1.39
N ALA A 297 -22.75 13.66 2.51
CA ALA A 297 -23.73 14.46 3.25
C ALA A 297 -23.11 15.64 4.03
N ALA A 298 -21.83 15.54 4.43
CA ALA A 298 -21.16 16.59 5.19
C ALA A 298 -20.76 17.82 4.35
N ALA A 299 -20.67 17.69 3.02
CA ALA A 299 -20.30 18.79 2.12
C ALA A 299 -21.52 19.57 1.57
N ALA A 300 -22.74 19.05 1.73
CA ALA A 300 -23.96 19.67 1.19
C ALA A 300 -24.68 20.60 2.19
N ALA A 301 -24.20 20.74 3.42
CA ALA A 301 -24.87 21.49 4.49
C ALA A 301 -24.68 23.03 4.44
N SER A 302 -24.17 23.59 3.34
CA SER A 302 -23.92 25.05 3.21
C SER A 302 -24.71 25.75 2.10
N LEU A 303 -25.80 25.17 1.59
CA LEU A 303 -26.70 25.86 0.65
C LEU A 303 -27.98 26.35 1.36
N PRO A 304 -28.34 27.64 1.23
CA PRO A 304 -29.54 28.19 1.85
C PRO A 304 -30.82 27.67 1.17
N PRO A 305 -31.95 27.60 1.90
CA PRO A 305 -33.20 27.06 1.38
C PRO A 305 -33.87 28.09 0.45
N GLY A 306 -33.77 27.86 -0.86
CA GLY A 306 -34.51 28.61 -1.88
C GLY A 306 -35.54 27.69 -2.53
N GLY A 307 -36.82 27.93 -2.24
CA GLY A 307 -37.95 27.12 -2.69
C GLY A 307 -38.31 27.24 -4.17
N GLY A 308 -39.08 26.27 -4.65
CA GLY A 308 -39.71 26.27 -5.97
C GLY A 308 -40.12 24.88 -6.40
N GLY A 309 -41.29 24.42 -5.93
CA GLY A 309 -41.87 23.13 -6.32
C GLY A 309 -42.39 23.12 -7.75
N GLY A 310 -42.18 22.00 -8.43
CA GLY A 310 -42.84 21.62 -9.68
C GLY A 310 -42.95 20.09 -9.74
N PRO A 311 -44.10 19.51 -10.13
CA PRO A 311 -44.28 18.06 -10.15
C PRO A 311 -43.57 17.47 -11.36
N ALA A 312 -42.39 16.86 -11.14
CA ALA A 312 -41.69 16.12 -12.16
C ALA A 312 -42.34 14.73 -12.32
N THR A 313 -42.84 14.50 -13.53
CA THR A 313 -43.29 13.21 -14.06
C THR A 313 -42.23 12.14 -13.87
N ALA A 314 -42.64 11.02 -13.26
CA ALA A 314 -41.84 9.82 -13.07
C ALA A 314 -41.60 9.13 -14.42
N ASP A 315 -40.53 9.51 -15.11
CA ASP A 315 -39.94 8.71 -16.18
C ASP A 315 -38.79 7.88 -15.59
N GLY A 316 -38.95 6.56 -15.69
CA GLY A 316 -38.10 5.54 -15.11
C GLY A 316 -36.71 5.46 -15.75
N SER A 317 -35.81 6.34 -15.32
CA SER A 317 -34.38 6.06 -15.37
C SER A 317 -33.99 5.33 -14.07
N GLU A 318 -34.28 4.03 -14.01
CA GLU A 318 -33.58 3.12 -13.11
C GLU A 318 -32.12 3.03 -13.54
N LEU A 319 -31.34 4.08 -13.25
CA LEU A 319 -29.90 3.94 -13.03
C LEU A 319 -29.76 3.10 -11.77
N SER A 320 -29.95 1.77 -11.90
CA SER A 320 -29.74 0.80 -10.85
C SER A 320 -28.37 1.09 -10.24
N SER A 321 -28.36 1.62 -9.02
CA SER A 321 -27.12 1.88 -8.30
C SER A 321 -26.44 0.53 -8.10
N SER A 322 -25.49 0.21 -8.97
CA SER A 322 -24.67 -0.99 -8.91
C SER A 322 -24.18 -1.15 -7.47
N SER A 323 -24.35 -2.33 -6.86
CA SER A 323 -23.96 -2.54 -5.46
C SER A 323 -22.47 -2.28 -5.26
N ALA A 324 -22.03 -1.93 -4.04
CA ALA A 324 -20.60 -1.81 -3.75
C ALA A 324 -19.82 -3.09 -4.11
N VAL A 325 -20.43 -4.26 -3.91
CA VAL A 325 -19.88 -5.56 -4.30
C VAL A 325 -19.69 -5.64 -5.80
N ASP A 326 -20.68 -5.26 -6.59
CA ASP A 326 -20.56 -5.25 -8.06
C ASP A 326 -19.41 -4.36 -8.53
N ARG A 327 -19.29 -3.14 -7.98
CA ARG A 327 -18.21 -2.21 -8.34
C ARG A 327 -16.84 -2.76 -7.97
N LEU A 328 -16.71 -3.40 -6.80
CA LEU A 328 -15.50 -4.07 -6.36
C LEU A 328 -15.08 -5.19 -7.33
N LEU A 329 -16.01 -6.07 -7.68
CA LEU A 329 -15.75 -7.19 -8.60
C LEU A 329 -15.43 -6.70 -10.02
N ASP A 330 -16.16 -5.71 -10.52
CA ASP A 330 -15.90 -5.12 -11.82
C ASP A 330 -14.53 -4.45 -11.87
N ARG A 331 -14.12 -3.77 -10.80
CA ARG A 331 -12.78 -3.19 -10.68
C ARG A 331 -11.71 -4.28 -10.68
N TRP A 332 -11.94 -5.36 -9.93
CA TRP A 332 -11.02 -6.47 -9.86
C TRP A 332 -10.83 -7.15 -11.21
N LEU A 333 -11.92 -7.51 -11.88
CA LEU A 333 -11.88 -8.09 -13.22
C LEU A 333 -11.21 -7.14 -14.23
N THR A 334 -11.43 -5.83 -14.10
CA THR A 334 -10.82 -4.83 -15.00
C THR A 334 -9.31 -4.77 -14.80
N ILE A 335 -8.85 -4.64 -13.56
CA ILE A 335 -7.42 -4.57 -13.22
C ILE A 335 -6.73 -5.89 -13.56
N ALA A 336 -7.34 -7.03 -13.24
CA ALA A 336 -6.79 -8.34 -13.59
C ALA A 336 -6.67 -8.52 -15.12
N SER A 337 -7.59 -7.96 -15.90
CA SER A 337 -7.55 -8.03 -17.37
C SER A 337 -6.59 -7.06 -18.02
N ALA A 338 -6.10 -6.06 -17.27
CA ALA A 338 -5.18 -5.07 -17.81
C ALA A 338 -3.85 -5.73 -18.22
N ARG A 339 -3.34 -5.32 -19.38
CA ARG A 339 -2.01 -5.72 -19.89
C ARG A 339 -1.18 -4.48 -20.07
N PHE A 340 -0.09 -4.39 -19.32
CA PHE A 340 0.87 -3.31 -19.46
C PHE A 340 1.64 -3.46 -20.77
N LEU A 341 2.05 -2.34 -21.36
CA LEU A 341 2.78 -2.35 -22.63
C LEU A 341 4.09 -3.12 -22.50
N GLU A 342 4.74 -3.08 -21.33
CA GLU A 342 5.94 -3.83 -21.00
C GLU A 342 5.70 -5.35 -21.00
N GLU A 343 4.50 -5.81 -20.60
CA GLU A 343 4.12 -7.21 -20.72
C GLU A 343 4.00 -7.60 -22.20
N ILE A 344 3.38 -6.74 -23.01
CA ILE A 344 3.18 -6.95 -24.44
C ILE A 344 4.51 -6.95 -25.19
N VAL A 345 5.41 -6.05 -24.84
CA VAL A 345 6.78 -5.93 -25.39
C VAL A 345 7.70 -7.04 -24.88
N GLY A 346 7.28 -7.84 -23.90
CA GLY A 346 8.00 -9.02 -23.44
C GLY A 346 9.10 -8.75 -22.42
N VAL A 347 9.01 -7.65 -21.66
CA VAL A 347 9.89 -7.41 -20.52
C VAL A 347 9.64 -8.49 -19.48
N LYS A 348 10.62 -9.41 -19.33
CA LYS A 348 10.46 -10.66 -18.58
C LYS A 348 9.95 -10.46 -17.15
N THR A 349 10.47 -9.46 -16.44
CA THR A 349 10.08 -9.14 -15.06
C THR A 349 8.64 -8.66 -14.96
N MET A 350 8.25 -7.69 -15.80
CA MET A 350 6.87 -7.18 -15.83
C MET A 350 5.86 -8.23 -16.31
N SER A 351 6.28 -9.09 -17.25
CA SER A 351 5.48 -10.22 -17.70
C SER A 351 5.26 -11.29 -16.62
N MET A 352 6.23 -11.50 -15.72
CA MET A 352 6.03 -12.39 -14.56
C MET A 352 5.00 -11.81 -13.59
N LEU A 353 5.08 -10.50 -13.31
CA LEU A 353 4.16 -9.83 -12.40
C LEU A 353 2.71 -9.84 -12.91
N GLY A 354 2.50 -9.48 -14.19
CA GLY A 354 1.17 -9.54 -14.81
C GLY A 354 0.57 -10.96 -14.80
N ARG A 355 1.39 -11.99 -15.03
CA ARG A 355 0.94 -13.40 -14.94
C ARG A 355 0.56 -13.79 -13.53
N PHE A 356 1.35 -13.39 -12.54
CA PHE A 356 1.06 -13.67 -11.14
C PHE A 356 -0.26 -13.03 -10.71
N ARG A 357 -0.50 -11.76 -11.07
CA ARG A 357 -1.75 -11.03 -10.78
C ARG A 357 -2.98 -11.73 -11.36
N ARG A 358 -2.93 -12.08 -12.66
CA ARG A 358 -4.02 -12.81 -13.31
C ARG A 358 -4.28 -14.16 -12.67
N ARG A 359 -3.22 -14.87 -12.28
CA ARG A 359 -3.34 -16.14 -11.56
C ARG A 359 -4.03 -15.94 -10.22
N MET A 360 -3.58 -14.98 -9.41
CA MET A 360 -4.18 -14.69 -8.11
C MET A 360 -5.66 -14.33 -8.26
N ALA A 361 -6.00 -13.37 -9.13
CA ALA A 361 -7.38 -12.97 -9.39
C ALA A 361 -8.26 -14.14 -9.86
N THR A 362 -7.74 -14.96 -10.78
CA THR A 362 -8.49 -16.14 -11.28
C THR A 362 -8.76 -17.12 -10.15
N LEU A 363 -7.73 -17.45 -9.35
CA LEU A 363 -7.86 -18.42 -8.26
C LEU A 363 -8.82 -17.94 -7.17
N SER A 364 -8.68 -16.70 -6.73
CA SER A 364 -9.51 -16.13 -5.68
C SER A 364 -10.96 -15.93 -6.11
N LEU A 365 -11.21 -15.43 -7.32
CA LEU A 365 -12.58 -15.29 -7.84
C LEU A 365 -13.23 -16.66 -8.08
N SER A 366 -12.46 -17.66 -8.52
CA SER A 366 -12.95 -19.04 -8.63
C SER A 366 -13.25 -19.63 -7.26
N ALA A 367 -12.44 -19.34 -6.23
CA ALA A 367 -12.70 -19.78 -4.87
C ALA A 367 -14.00 -19.18 -4.31
N LEU A 368 -14.23 -17.89 -4.54
CA LEU A 368 -15.50 -17.23 -4.18
C LEU A 368 -16.71 -17.85 -4.90
N LEU A 369 -16.58 -18.13 -6.19
CA LEU A 369 -17.63 -18.77 -6.99
C LEU A 369 -17.94 -20.19 -6.47
N MET A 370 -16.91 -21.00 -6.25
CA MET A 370 -17.04 -22.38 -5.76
C MET A 370 -17.62 -22.45 -4.34
N ALA A 371 -17.31 -21.47 -3.50
CA ALA A 371 -17.87 -21.36 -2.16
C ALA A 371 -19.32 -20.83 -2.15
N GLY A 372 -19.87 -20.39 -3.29
CA GLY A 372 -21.23 -19.84 -3.37
C GLY A 372 -21.44 -18.59 -2.53
N CYS A 373 -20.37 -17.84 -2.23
CA CYS A 373 -20.41 -16.70 -1.32
C CYS A 373 -20.68 -15.36 -2.04
N CYS A 374 -20.87 -15.38 -3.37
CA CYS A 374 -20.96 -14.18 -4.19
C CYS A 374 -21.87 -14.37 -5.41
N ASP A 375 -23.15 -14.06 -5.24
CA ASP A 375 -24.17 -14.20 -6.29
C ASP A 375 -23.88 -13.30 -7.50
N GLN A 376 -23.27 -12.14 -7.26
CA GLN A 376 -22.89 -11.18 -8.30
C GLN A 376 -21.92 -11.79 -9.33
N LEU A 377 -21.11 -12.77 -8.94
CA LEU A 377 -20.21 -13.45 -9.88
C LEU A 377 -20.93 -14.33 -10.89
N TYR A 378 -22.18 -14.76 -10.62
CA TYR A 378 -22.98 -15.55 -11.56
C TYR A 378 -23.58 -14.72 -12.70
N GLU A 379 -23.41 -13.39 -12.68
CA GLU A 379 -23.77 -12.55 -13.82
C GLU A 379 -23.02 -13.02 -15.08
N PRO A 380 -23.73 -13.32 -16.20
CA PRO A 380 -23.11 -13.90 -17.39
C PRO A 380 -21.90 -13.12 -17.91
N ARG A 381 -21.94 -11.78 -17.82
CA ARG A 381 -20.84 -10.90 -18.23
C ARG A 381 -19.59 -11.10 -17.37
N LYS A 382 -19.74 -11.19 -16.05
CA LYS A 382 -18.64 -11.41 -15.10
C LYS A 382 -18.07 -12.81 -15.24
N LEU A 383 -18.92 -13.84 -15.40
CA LEU A 383 -18.48 -15.20 -15.70
C LEU A 383 -17.66 -15.28 -16.97
N LEU A 384 -18.11 -14.66 -18.07
CA LEU A 384 -17.35 -14.63 -19.32
C LEU A 384 -15.99 -13.95 -19.17
N ARG A 385 -15.91 -12.84 -18.42
CA ARG A 385 -14.65 -12.16 -18.10
C ARG A 385 -13.72 -13.04 -17.26
N LEU A 386 -14.25 -13.73 -16.26
CA LEU A 386 -13.49 -14.68 -15.43
C LEU A 386 -12.96 -15.85 -16.26
N CYS A 387 -13.79 -16.45 -17.12
CA CYS A 387 -13.38 -17.50 -18.06
C CYS A 387 -12.28 -17.01 -19.02
N SER A 388 -12.40 -15.78 -19.53
CA SER A 388 -11.37 -15.16 -20.37
C SER A 388 -10.04 -15.01 -19.61
N LEU A 389 -10.07 -14.53 -18.36
CA LEU A 389 -8.90 -14.43 -17.49
C LEU A 389 -8.26 -15.81 -17.23
N ALA A 390 -9.06 -16.82 -16.96
CA ALA A 390 -8.59 -18.19 -16.75
C ALA A 390 -7.90 -18.75 -18.02
N MET A 391 -8.48 -18.52 -19.19
CA MET A 391 -7.90 -18.93 -20.47
C MET A 391 -6.58 -18.20 -20.74
N GLN A 392 -6.50 -16.89 -20.48
CA GLN A 392 -5.26 -16.12 -20.59
C GLN A 392 -4.18 -16.64 -19.64
N MET A 393 -4.55 -16.97 -18.40
CA MET A 393 -3.65 -17.57 -17.41
C MET A 393 -3.10 -18.90 -17.92
N ILE A 394 -3.95 -19.81 -18.40
CA ILE A 394 -3.54 -21.11 -18.96
C ILE A 394 -2.61 -20.93 -20.15
N GLN A 395 -2.94 -20.03 -21.08
CA GLN A 395 -2.09 -19.74 -22.24
C GLN A 395 -0.70 -19.23 -21.83
N SER A 396 -0.66 -18.35 -20.81
CA SER A 396 0.58 -17.77 -20.31
C SER A 396 1.45 -18.73 -19.47
N SER A 397 0.85 -19.84 -19.01
CA SER A 397 1.54 -20.89 -18.25
C SER A 397 2.22 -21.93 -19.13
N ARG A 398 1.88 -22.00 -20.42
CA ARG A 398 2.53 -22.93 -21.35
C ARG A 398 4.01 -22.54 -21.47
N PRO A 399 4.96 -23.41 -21.09
CA PRO A 399 6.37 -23.12 -21.27
C PRO A 399 6.58 -22.82 -22.75
N THR A 400 7.11 -21.65 -23.05
CA THR A 400 7.49 -21.26 -24.41
C THR A 400 8.47 -22.33 -24.91
N ARG A 401 7.97 -23.31 -25.66
CA ARG A 401 8.75 -24.40 -26.29
C ARG A 401 9.81 -23.89 -27.29
N ARG A 402 10.04 -22.58 -27.37
CA ARG A 402 10.90 -21.91 -28.34
C ARG A 402 12.14 -21.33 -27.66
N SER A 403 12.99 -22.19 -27.12
CA SER A 403 14.46 -22.02 -27.05
C SER A 403 15.13 -23.16 -26.26
N TRP A 404 14.73 -24.42 -26.49
CA TRP A 404 15.69 -25.51 -26.35
C TRP A 404 16.48 -25.58 -27.67
N THR A 405 17.35 -24.60 -27.91
CA THR A 405 18.55 -24.90 -28.68
C THR A 405 19.44 -25.72 -27.73
N PRO A 406 19.87 -26.94 -28.11
CA PRO A 406 20.77 -27.70 -27.28
C PRO A 406 22.05 -26.88 -27.10
N TRP A 407 22.29 -26.41 -25.88
CA TRP A 407 23.54 -25.78 -25.49
C TRP A 407 24.58 -26.90 -25.31
N THR A 408 24.95 -27.54 -26.43
CA THR A 408 26.10 -28.42 -26.51
C THR A 408 27.36 -27.56 -26.64
N SER A 409 28.27 -27.72 -25.67
CA SER A 409 29.57 -27.06 -25.48
C SER A 409 29.48 -25.65 -24.86
N ARG A 410 30.16 -25.30 -23.76
CA ARG A 410 31.39 -25.83 -23.15
C ARG A 410 31.30 -25.79 -21.62
N ARG A 411 31.49 -26.94 -20.98
CA ARG A 411 31.91 -27.06 -19.59
C ARG A 411 33.43 -26.88 -19.52
N THR A 412 33.89 -25.78 -18.96
CA THR A 412 35.20 -25.70 -18.29
C THR A 412 35.15 -24.55 -17.29
N TRP A 413 34.72 -24.83 -16.06
CA TRP A 413 35.16 -24.06 -14.89
C TRP A 413 35.62 -25.05 -13.83
N ARG A 414 36.94 -25.05 -13.64
CA ARG A 414 37.67 -25.81 -12.63
C ARG A 414 37.33 -25.26 -11.25
N ARG A 415 37.26 -26.19 -10.30
CA ARG A 415 37.43 -25.98 -8.86
C ARG A 415 38.73 -25.23 -8.58
N THR A 416 38.67 -24.27 -7.68
CA THR A 416 39.75 -24.03 -6.72
C THR A 416 39.13 -23.59 -5.40
N ARG A 417 39.18 -24.50 -4.42
CA ARG A 417 39.22 -24.19 -2.99
C ARG A 417 40.69 -23.86 -2.68
N CYS A 418 40.93 -22.75 -2.01
CA CYS A 418 41.91 -22.55 -0.94
C CYS A 418 41.35 -21.43 -0.07
#